data_AF-A0A7M3M8W9-F1
#
_entry.id   AF-A0A7M3M8W9-F1
#
_cell.length_a   1.000
_cell.length_b   1.000
_cell.length_c   1.000
_cell.angle_alpha   90.00
_cell.angle_beta   90.00
_cell.angle_gamma   90.00
#
_symmetry.space_group_name_H-M   'P 1'
#
loop_
_entity.id
_entity.type
_entity.pdbx_description
1 polymer ?
#
loop_
_entity_poly.entity_id
_entity_poly.type
_entity_poly.pdbx_seq_one_letter_code
_entity_poly.pdbx_strand_id
1 'polypeptide(L)'
;FKLTLKGLKGGHSGGDIHLGLGNANKLLARFLAGHAAELDLRLVDFNGGTLRNAIPREAFATVAVPAAKADELKKLSTVYLEILKNELSAKEKNLTVVLESVSTDKAALTAQSRETFVQLLNATPNGVIRNSDVAKGVVETSLNVGVVTMSDDSAEIICLIRSLIDSGKE
;
A
#
# COMPACT_ATOMS: atom_id res chain seq x y z
N PHE A 1 7.78 13.09 -9.44
CA PHE A 1 6.32 13.07 -9.20
C PHE A 1 6.03 12.53 -7.81
N LYS A 2 4.97 12.99 -7.18
CA LYS A 2 4.40 12.42 -5.96
C LYS A 2 3.11 11.71 -6.33
N LEU A 3 3.09 10.39 -6.18
CA LEU A 3 1.91 9.56 -6.34
C LEU A 3 1.27 9.37 -4.98
N THR A 4 0.03 9.82 -4.84
CA THR A 4 -0.73 9.81 -3.60
C THR A 4 -1.96 8.94 -3.79
N LEU A 5 -2.12 7.90 -2.97
CA LEU A 5 -3.38 7.17 -2.83
C LEU A 5 -4.02 7.61 -1.51
N LYS A 6 -5.24 8.14 -1.57
CA LYS A 6 -5.94 8.67 -0.39
C LYS A 6 -7.45 8.52 -0.49
N GLY A 7 -8.15 8.96 0.56
CA GLY A 7 -9.61 8.95 0.61
C GLY A 7 -10.22 7.59 0.95
N LEU A 8 -9.39 6.61 1.32
CA LEU A 8 -9.87 5.37 1.92
C LEU A 8 -10.50 5.64 3.28
N LYS A 9 -11.48 4.82 3.63
CA LYS A 9 -12.24 4.91 4.88
C LYS A 9 -11.34 4.70 6.10
N GLY A 10 -10.45 3.71 6.01
CA GLY A 10 -9.68 3.22 7.15
C GLY A 10 -10.58 2.63 8.25
N GLY A 11 -9.99 2.35 9.40
CA GLY A 11 -10.71 1.72 10.52
C GLY A 11 -9.75 1.08 11.51
N HIS A 12 -10.28 0.45 12.54
CA HIS A 12 -9.48 -0.27 13.51
C HIS A 12 -9.09 -1.66 12.98
N SER A 13 -7.79 -1.95 12.90
CA SER A 13 -7.21 -3.20 12.33
C SER A 13 -7.66 -4.51 12.98
N GLY A 14 -8.31 -4.47 14.15
CA GLY A 14 -8.96 -5.63 14.77
C GLY A 14 -10.44 -5.67 14.42
N GLY A 15 -11.22 -4.82 15.09
CA GLY A 15 -12.67 -4.68 14.89
C GLY A 15 -13.14 -4.56 13.43
N ASP A 16 -12.44 -3.85 12.56
CA ASP A 16 -12.91 -3.55 11.19
C ASP A 16 -12.26 -4.40 10.10
N ILE A 17 -11.32 -5.30 10.44
CA ILE A 17 -10.52 -6.02 9.42
C ILE A 17 -11.37 -6.94 8.52
N HIS A 18 -12.50 -7.40 9.04
CA HIS A 18 -13.46 -8.24 8.33
C HIS A 18 -14.31 -7.48 7.30
N LEU A 19 -14.28 -6.14 7.30
CA LEU A 19 -15.15 -5.30 6.47
C LEU A 19 -14.69 -5.19 5.00
N GLY A 20 -13.50 -5.71 4.67
CA GLY A 20 -12.94 -5.64 3.31
C GLY A 20 -12.55 -4.22 2.88
N LEU A 21 -12.07 -3.40 3.83
CA LEU A 21 -11.61 -2.03 3.56
C LEU A 21 -10.24 -2.04 2.88
N GLY A 22 -10.00 -1.05 2.01
CA GLY A 22 -8.72 -0.91 1.32
C GLY A 22 -7.59 -0.54 2.28
N ASN A 23 -6.39 -1.09 2.03
CA ASN A 23 -5.17 -0.70 2.73
C ASN A 23 -4.30 0.14 1.78
N ALA A 24 -4.09 1.42 2.10
CA ALA A 24 -3.38 2.35 1.23
C ALA A 24 -1.95 1.87 0.88
N ASN A 25 -1.22 1.34 1.87
CA ASN A 25 0.15 0.86 1.68
C ASN A 25 0.19 -0.26 0.64
N LYS A 26 -0.71 -1.25 0.79
CA LYS A 26 -0.81 -2.40 -0.12
C LYS A 26 -1.25 -1.99 -1.52
N LEU A 27 -2.23 -1.11 -1.64
CA LEU A 27 -2.73 -0.66 -2.94
C LEU A 27 -1.69 0.19 -3.69
N LEU A 28 -0.92 1.02 -2.98
CA LEU A 28 0.16 1.77 -3.62
C LEU A 28 1.33 0.86 -4.02
N ALA A 29 1.67 -0.12 -3.18
CA ALA A 29 2.68 -1.14 -3.51
C ALA A 29 2.29 -1.97 -4.74
N ARG A 30 1.00 -2.33 -4.89
CA ARG A 30 0.49 -3.03 -6.08
C ARG A 30 0.72 -2.24 -7.36
N PHE A 31 0.50 -0.91 -7.34
CA PHE A 31 0.80 -0.06 -8.49
C PHE A 31 2.29 -0.10 -8.85
N LEU A 32 3.17 0.07 -7.84
CA LEU A 32 4.61 0.07 -8.05
C LEU A 32 5.09 -1.30 -8.57
N ALA A 33 4.60 -2.41 -8.00
CA ALA A 33 4.98 -3.75 -8.43
C ALA A 33 4.56 -4.05 -9.88
N GLY A 34 3.40 -3.53 -10.32
CA GLY A 34 2.92 -3.71 -11.69
C GLY A 34 3.63 -2.85 -12.73
N HIS A 35 4.11 -1.66 -12.36
CA HIS A 35 4.50 -0.64 -13.33
C HIS A 35 5.95 -0.13 -13.19
N ALA A 36 6.66 -0.44 -12.11
CA ALA A 36 7.97 0.16 -11.88
C ALA A 36 9.03 -0.26 -12.90
N ALA A 37 8.98 -1.51 -13.39
CA ALA A 37 9.93 -2.00 -14.39
C ALA A 37 9.68 -1.38 -15.78
N GLU A 38 8.44 -1.37 -16.27
CA GLU A 38 8.08 -0.84 -17.60
C GLU A 38 8.27 0.69 -17.74
N LEU A 39 8.22 1.41 -16.61
CA LEU A 39 8.42 2.86 -16.56
C LEU A 39 9.89 3.26 -16.33
N ASP A 40 10.80 2.30 -16.09
CA ASP A 40 12.13 2.56 -15.50
C ASP A 40 12.02 3.51 -14.28
N LEU A 41 11.01 3.25 -13.45
CA LEU A 41 10.66 4.10 -12.33
C LEU A 41 11.68 3.94 -11.21
N ARG A 42 12.14 5.08 -10.69
CA ARG A 42 12.98 5.21 -9.51
C ARG A 42 12.13 5.62 -8.33
N LEU A 43 12.26 4.91 -7.21
CA LEU A 43 11.58 5.24 -5.95
C LEU A 43 12.52 6.09 -5.11
N VAL A 44 12.07 7.28 -4.71
CA VAL A 44 12.82 8.21 -3.86
C VAL A 44 12.37 8.10 -2.41
N ASP A 45 11.07 7.93 -2.18
CA ASP A 45 10.50 7.90 -0.84
C ASP A 45 9.17 7.15 -0.84
N PHE A 46 8.83 6.49 0.27
CA PHE A 46 7.54 5.85 0.50
C PHE A 46 7.10 6.05 1.95
N ASN A 47 5.91 6.62 2.13
CA ASN A 47 5.30 6.84 3.44
C ASN A 47 3.82 6.50 3.39
N GLY A 48 3.29 5.80 4.38
CA GLY A 48 1.85 5.58 4.44
C GLY A 48 1.36 4.98 5.74
N GLY A 49 0.12 5.32 6.07
CA GLY A 49 -0.46 5.07 7.39
C GLY A 49 0.16 5.93 8.51
N THR A 50 -0.38 5.76 9.72
CA THR A 50 0.00 6.58 10.89
C THR A 50 0.17 5.75 12.16
N LEU A 51 -0.70 4.76 12.38
CA LEU A 51 -0.68 3.88 13.54
C LEU A 51 -0.79 2.42 13.09
N ARG A 52 0.03 1.55 13.67
CA ARG A 52 0.04 0.10 13.33
C ARG A 52 -1.32 -0.58 13.49
N ASN A 53 -2.14 -0.09 14.43
CA ASN A 53 -3.47 -0.63 14.72
C ASN A 53 -4.59 0.02 13.90
N ALA A 54 -4.30 0.94 12.99
CA ALA A 54 -5.26 1.53 12.07
C ALA A 54 -5.04 1.02 10.64
N ILE A 55 -6.13 0.73 9.92
CA ILE A 55 -6.09 0.44 8.49
C ILE A 55 -5.71 1.75 7.77
N PRO A 56 -4.60 1.79 7.03
CA PRO A 56 -4.04 3.02 6.51
C PRO A 56 -4.94 3.60 5.42
N ARG A 57 -5.27 4.88 5.60
CA ARG A 57 -6.19 5.63 4.73
C ARG A 57 -5.49 6.27 3.53
N GLU A 58 -4.20 6.55 3.71
CA GLU A 58 -3.40 7.29 2.75
C GLU A 58 -1.98 6.71 2.71
N ALA A 59 -1.40 6.72 1.51
CA ALA A 59 -0.02 6.37 1.24
C ALA A 59 0.52 7.24 0.10
N PHE A 60 1.82 7.47 0.12
CA PHE A 60 2.53 8.41 -0.75
C PHE A 60 3.82 7.75 -1.23
N ALA A 61 4.10 7.88 -2.52
CA ALA A 61 5.39 7.51 -3.10
C ALA A 61 5.93 8.69 -3.90
N THR A 62 7.16 9.10 -3.59
CA THR A 62 7.89 10.04 -4.44
C THR A 62 8.70 9.23 -5.45
N VAL A 63 8.44 9.47 -6.73
CA VAL A 63 9.01 8.68 -7.83
C VAL A 63 9.61 9.58 -8.90
N ALA A 64 10.66 9.11 -9.55
CA ALA A 64 11.22 9.70 -10.76
C ALA A 64 11.09 8.70 -11.92
N VAL A 65 10.84 9.22 -13.12
CA VAL A 65 10.78 8.46 -14.36
C VAL A 65 11.51 9.24 -15.45
N PRO A 66 12.03 8.59 -16.51
CA PRO A 66 12.52 9.30 -17.68
C PRO A 66 11.46 10.27 -18.22
N ALA A 67 11.87 11.43 -18.74
CA ALA A 67 10.92 12.44 -19.24
C ALA A 67 9.96 11.87 -20.31
N ALA A 68 10.46 10.98 -21.17
CA ALA A 68 9.66 10.30 -22.20
C ALA A 68 8.56 9.37 -21.63
N LYS A 69 8.67 8.95 -20.36
CA LYS A 69 7.71 8.08 -19.66
C LYS A 69 6.74 8.86 -18.76
N ALA A 70 6.85 10.18 -18.67
CA ALA A 70 6.03 10.99 -17.79
C ALA A 70 4.52 10.91 -18.13
N ASP A 71 4.17 10.95 -19.42
CA ASP A 71 2.77 10.86 -19.84
C ASP A 71 2.20 9.43 -19.70
N GLU A 72 3.05 8.42 -19.84
CA GLU A 72 2.69 7.02 -19.57
C GLU A 72 2.40 6.81 -18.08
N LEU A 73 3.23 7.35 -17.17
CA LEU A 73 2.96 7.32 -15.73
C LEU A 73 1.62 8.00 -15.39
N LYS A 74 1.32 9.16 -15.98
CA LYS A 74 0.01 9.84 -15.79
C LYS A 74 -1.13 8.93 -16.23
N LYS A 75 -1.06 8.39 -17.45
CA LYS A 75 -2.07 7.48 -18.00
C LYS A 75 -2.29 6.27 -17.09
N LEU A 76 -1.22 5.59 -16.69
CA LEU A 76 -1.31 4.41 -15.81
C LEU A 76 -1.89 4.75 -14.45
N SER A 77 -1.55 5.90 -13.87
CA SER A 77 -2.15 6.34 -12.61
C SER A 77 -3.67 6.56 -12.71
N THR A 78 -4.15 7.12 -13.82
CA THR A 78 -5.59 7.29 -14.10
C THR A 78 -6.28 5.95 -14.33
N VAL A 79 -5.68 5.06 -15.13
CA VAL A 79 -6.22 3.71 -15.37
C VAL A 79 -6.32 2.95 -14.05
N TYR A 80 -5.29 3.04 -13.21
CA TYR A 80 -5.27 2.37 -11.90
C TYR A 80 -6.35 2.91 -10.96
N LEU A 81 -6.62 4.21 -10.96
CA LEU A 81 -7.74 4.78 -10.22
C LEU A 81 -9.08 4.14 -10.63
N GLU A 82 -9.34 4.02 -11.93
CA GLU A 82 -10.58 3.44 -12.41
C GLU A 82 -10.70 1.95 -12.08
N ILE A 83 -9.59 1.21 -12.13
CA ILE A 83 -9.52 -0.18 -11.63
C ILE A 83 -9.92 -0.24 -10.15
N LEU A 84 -9.30 0.58 -9.30
CA LEU A 84 -9.58 0.56 -7.86
C LEU A 84 -10.99 1.01 -7.52
N LYS A 85 -11.53 2.00 -8.23
CA LYS A 85 -12.95 2.40 -8.08
C LYS A 85 -13.87 1.25 -8.45
N ASN A 86 -13.62 0.54 -9.55
CA ASN A 86 -14.42 -0.61 -9.92
C ASN A 86 -14.36 -1.71 -8.86
N GLU A 87 -13.15 -2.07 -8.40
CA GLU A 87 -12.92 -3.12 -7.40
C GLU A 87 -13.51 -2.79 -6.01
N LEU A 88 -13.44 -1.52 -5.58
CA LEU A 88 -13.70 -1.13 -4.19
C LEU A 88 -14.90 -0.18 -4.02
N SER A 89 -15.63 0.16 -5.09
CA SER A 89 -16.75 1.14 -5.08
C SER A 89 -17.77 0.92 -3.95
N ALA A 90 -18.07 -0.33 -3.61
CA ALA A 90 -19.03 -0.68 -2.56
C ALA A 90 -18.58 -0.23 -1.16
N LYS A 91 -17.27 -0.11 -0.91
CA LYS A 91 -16.70 0.18 0.41
C LYS A 91 -15.93 1.51 0.46
N GLU A 92 -15.29 1.90 -0.64
CA GLU A 92 -14.32 3.01 -0.70
C GLU A 92 -14.77 4.11 -1.66
N LYS A 93 -15.87 4.78 -1.31
CA LYS A 93 -16.52 5.79 -2.18
C LYS A 93 -15.68 7.01 -2.51
N ASN A 94 -14.73 7.35 -1.64
CA ASN A 94 -13.91 8.56 -1.75
C ASN A 94 -12.47 8.26 -2.19
N LEU A 95 -12.16 7.01 -2.56
CA LEU A 95 -10.82 6.62 -2.99
C LEU A 95 -10.41 7.43 -4.23
N THR A 96 -9.21 7.99 -4.15
CA THR A 96 -8.58 8.70 -5.25
C THR A 96 -7.08 8.41 -5.32
N VAL A 97 -6.54 8.50 -6.54
CA VAL A 97 -5.12 8.44 -6.86
C VAL A 97 -4.77 9.75 -7.53
N VAL A 98 -3.81 10.47 -6.96
CA VAL A 98 -3.38 11.80 -7.40
C VAL A 98 -1.91 11.73 -7.76
N LEU A 99 -1.55 12.29 -8.91
CA LEU A 99 -0.17 12.39 -9.36
C LEU A 99 0.20 13.86 -9.53
N GLU A 100 1.17 14.31 -8.76
CA GLU A 100 1.62 15.72 -8.75
C GLU A 100 3.10 15.81 -9.17
N SER A 101 3.43 16.83 -9.96
CA SER A 101 4.82 17.16 -10.23
C SER A 101 5.47 17.73 -8.97
N VAL A 102 6.64 17.21 -8.61
CA VAL A 102 7.43 17.66 -7.47
C VAL A 102 8.91 17.56 -7.84
N SER A 103 9.73 18.47 -7.31
CA SER A 103 11.19 18.38 -7.31
C SER A 103 11.70 17.85 -5.97
N THR A 104 12.85 17.19 -5.99
CA THR A 104 13.52 16.70 -4.79
C THR A 104 15.00 16.50 -5.08
N ASP A 105 15.83 16.78 -4.08
CA ASP A 105 17.27 16.55 -4.12
C ASP A 105 17.67 15.22 -3.47
N LYS A 106 16.69 14.46 -2.96
CA LYS A 106 16.94 13.14 -2.37
C LYS A 106 17.34 12.14 -3.45
N ALA A 107 18.35 11.33 -3.14
CA ALA A 107 18.74 10.23 -4.00
C ALA A 107 17.62 9.18 -4.07
N ALA A 108 17.40 8.63 -5.27
CA ALA A 108 16.52 7.49 -5.42
C ALA A 108 17.20 6.19 -4.97
N LEU A 109 16.40 5.21 -4.57
CA LEU A 109 16.87 3.85 -4.35
C LEU A 109 17.56 3.30 -5.60
N THR A 110 18.56 2.43 -5.38
CA THR A 110 19.09 1.59 -6.46
C THR A 110 17.97 0.72 -7.04
N ALA A 111 18.13 0.25 -8.28
CA ALA A 111 17.13 -0.62 -8.90
C ALA A 111 16.88 -1.90 -8.08
N GLN A 112 17.93 -2.48 -7.50
CA GLN A 112 17.85 -3.67 -6.66
C GLN A 112 17.11 -3.38 -5.34
N SER A 113 17.45 -2.30 -4.65
CA SER A 113 16.77 -1.91 -3.39
C SER A 113 15.30 -1.59 -3.63
N ARG A 114 15.00 -0.86 -4.72
CA ARG A 114 13.63 -0.59 -5.15
C ARG A 114 12.85 -1.89 -5.38
N GLU A 115 13.40 -2.81 -6.17
CA GLU A 115 12.73 -4.07 -6.48
C GLU A 115 12.47 -4.89 -5.21
N THR A 116 13.49 -5.03 -4.37
CA THR A 116 13.39 -5.77 -3.11
C THR A 116 12.30 -5.18 -2.21
N PHE A 117 12.30 -3.87 -2.02
CA PHE A 117 11.30 -3.18 -1.18
C PHE A 117 9.89 -3.30 -1.75
N VAL A 118 9.70 -3.02 -3.04
CA VAL A 118 8.38 -3.03 -3.69
C VAL A 118 7.81 -4.44 -3.70
N GLN A 119 8.61 -5.45 -4.05
CA GLN A 119 8.16 -6.84 -4.08
C GLN A 119 7.89 -7.37 -2.67
N LEU A 120 8.73 -7.04 -1.68
CA LEU A 120 8.47 -7.38 -0.28
C LEU A 120 7.13 -6.78 0.17
N LEU A 121 6.95 -5.46 0.04
CA LEU A 121 5.73 -4.80 0.47
C LEU A 121 4.50 -5.31 -0.28
N ASN A 122 4.61 -5.64 -1.58
CA ASN A 122 3.53 -6.20 -2.37
C ASN A 122 3.20 -7.65 -1.97
N ALA A 123 4.20 -8.47 -1.64
CA ALA A 123 4.02 -9.86 -1.22
C ALA A 123 3.60 -10.02 0.25
N THR A 124 3.92 -9.06 1.12
CA THR A 124 3.59 -9.13 2.57
C THR A 124 2.09 -9.38 2.77
N PRO A 125 1.68 -10.43 3.48
CA PRO A 125 0.26 -10.71 3.72
C PRO A 125 -0.47 -9.52 4.38
N ASN A 126 -1.76 -9.36 4.10
CA ASN A 126 -2.57 -8.30 4.71
C ASN A 126 -4.06 -8.65 4.69
N GLY A 127 -4.78 -8.30 5.75
CA GLY A 127 -6.20 -8.57 5.93
C GLY A 127 -6.45 -9.84 6.73
N VAL A 128 -7.59 -10.48 6.46
CA VAL A 128 -7.97 -11.77 7.07
C VAL A 128 -7.08 -12.87 6.50
N ILE A 129 -6.41 -13.61 7.37
CA ILE A 129 -5.66 -14.82 7.01
C ILE A 129 -6.57 -16.04 7.15
N ARG A 130 -7.32 -16.12 8.25
CA ARG A 130 -8.17 -17.26 8.57
C ARG A 130 -9.41 -16.83 9.35
N ASN A 131 -10.57 -17.36 8.96
CA ASN A 131 -11.79 -17.27 9.76
C ASN A 131 -11.87 -18.47 10.71
N SER A 132 -12.52 -18.29 11.85
CA SER A 132 -12.70 -19.36 12.83
C SER A 132 -13.74 -20.38 12.33
N ASP A 133 -13.41 -21.67 12.44
CA ASP A 133 -14.35 -22.76 12.14
C ASP A 133 -15.35 -23.00 13.30
N VAL A 134 -14.97 -22.61 14.51
CA VAL A 134 -15.78 -22.82 15.73
C VAL A 134 -16.69 -21.64 16.06
N ALA A 135 -16.34 -20.44 15.58
CA ALA A 135 -17.12 -19.22 15.80
C ALA A 135 -17.51 -18.57 14.45
N LYS A 136 -18.76 -18.78 14.03
CA LYS A 136 -19.27 -18.28 12.74
C LYS A 136 -19.15 -16.76 12.62
N GLY A 137 -18.50 -16.31 11.55
CA GLY A 137 -18.33 -14.88 11.25
C GLY A 137 -17.21 -14.20 12.03
N VAL A 138 -16.42 -14.95 12.80
CA VAL A 138 -15.29 -14.41 13.57
C VAL A 138 -13.99 -14.64 12.81
N VAL A 139 -13.19 -13.57 12.69
CA VAL A 139 -11.82 -13.66 12.18
C VAL A 139 -10.93 -14.28 13.25
N GLU A 140 -10.25 -15.37 12.92
CA GLU A 140 -9.33 -16.03 13.83
C GLU A 140 -7.95 -15.39 13.77
N THR A 141 -7.38 -15.30 12.56
CA THR A 141 -6.05 -14.72 12.31
C THR A 141 -6.13 -13.63 11.25
N SER A 142 -5.47 -12.51 11.50
CA SER A 142 -5.33 -11.40 10.56
C SER A 142 -4.02 -10.65 10.77
N LEU A 143 -3.67 -9.82 9.81
CA LEU A 143 -2.61 -8.82 9.96
C LEU A 143 -2.91 -7.56 9.19
N ASN A 144 -2.41 -6.44 9.68
CA ASN A 144 -2.54 -5.14 9.03
C ASN A 144 -1.16 -4.51 8.81
N VAL A 145 -0.80 -4.23 7.56
CA VAL A 145 0.37 -3.40 7.22
C VAL A 145 0.00 -1.94 7.47
N GLY A 146 0.16 -1.51 8.72
CA GLY A 146 -0.43 -0.27 9.22
C GLY A 146 0.44 0.97 9.00
N VAL A 147 1.76 0.84 9.03
CA VAL A 147 2.69 1.95 8.80
C VAL A 147 3.83 1.47 7.90
N VAL A 148 4.16 2.26 6.89
CA VAL A 148 5.37 2.10 6.10
C VAL A 148 6.08 3.44 6.06
N THR A 149 7.36 3.45 6.38
CA THR A 149 8.20 4.65 6.39
C THR A 149 9.55 4.35 5.77
N MET A 150 10.11 5.35 5.10
CA MET A 150 11.46 5.29 4.54
C MET A 150 12.30 6.40 5.16
N SER A 151 13.49 6.03 5.63
CA SER A 151 14.57 6.94 5.99
C SER A 151 15.66 6.90 4.93
N ASP A 152 16.73 7.68 5.10
CA ASP A 152 17.80 7.74 4.11
C ASP A 152 18.56 6.40 3.98
N ASP A 153 18.60 5.59 5.04
CA ASP A 153 19.35 4.32 5.10
C ASP A 153 18.47 3.06 5.17
N SER A 154 17.17 3.19 5.44
CA SER A 154 16.30 2.03 5.68
C SER A 154 14.85 2.26 5.28
N ALA A 155 14.11 1.17 5.06
CA ALA A 155 12.66 1.20 4.96
C ALA A 155 12.07 0.25 6.01
N GLU A 156 11.05 0.73 6.73
CA GLU A 156 10.36 -0.02 7.78
C GLU A 156 8.92 -0.33 7.34
N ILE A 157 8.52 -1.59 7.48
CA ILE A 157 7.15 -2.06 7.24
C ILE A 157 6.60 -2.57 8.57
N ILE A 158 5.79 -1.75 9.23
CA ILE A 158 5.21 -2.08 10.53
C ILE A 158 3.84 -2.71 10.31
N CYS A 159 3.77 -4.01 10.63
CA CYS A 159 2.52 -4.74 10.66
C CYS A 159 2.09 -5.10 12.08
N LEU A 160 0.78 -5.31 12.27
CA LEU A 160 0.23 -5.83 13.52
C LEU A 160 -0.53 -7.13 13.23
N ILE A 161 0.03 -8.25 13.68
CA ILE A 161 -0.57 -9.58 13.58
C ILE A 161 -1.52 -9.77 14.77
N ARG A 162 -2.66 -10.39 14.52
CA ARG A 162 -3.64 -10.77 15.53
C ARG A 162 -4.04 -12.22 15.29
N SER A 163 -4.14 -12.98 16.36
CA SER A 163 -4.80 -14.28 16.31
C SER A 163 -5.51 -14.58 17.63
N LEU A 164 -6.62 -15.30 17.56
CA LEU A 164 -7.31 -15.87 18.72
C LEU A 164 -6.56 -17.06 19.34
N ILE A 165 -5.63 -17.66 18.57
CA ILE A 165 -4.76 -18.75 19.01
C ILE A 165 -3.30 -18.36 18.79
N ASP A 166 -2.40 -18.67 19.73
CA ASP A 166 -1.03 -18.19 19.63
C ASP A 166 -0.26 -18.81 18.45
N SER A 167 -0.51 -20.09 18.14
CA SER A 167 0.07 -20.76 16.96
C SER A 167 -0.36 -20.15 15.63
N GLY A 168 -1.39 -19.29 15.60
CA GLY A 168 -1.77 -18.55 14.39
C GLY A 168 -0.89 -17.33 14.11
N LYS A 169 0.02 -16.98 15.04
CA LYS A 169 0.99 -15.88 14.88
C LYS A 169 2.39 -16.37 14.50
N GLU A 170 2.64 -17.67 14.61
CA GLU A 170 3.90 -18.36 14.27
C GLU A 170 3.93 -18.77 12.79
#